data_AF-A0AAV8ZSM0-F1
#
_entry.id   AF-A0AAV8ZSM0-F1
#
_cell.length_a   1.000
_cell.length_b   1.000
_cell.length_c   1.000
_cell.angle_alpha   90.00
_cell.angle_beta   90.00
_cell.angle_gamma   90.00
#
_symmetry.space_group_name_H-M   'P 1'
#
loop_
_entity.id
_entity.type
_entity.pdbx_description
1 polymer ?
#
loop_
_entity_poly.entity_id
_entity_poly.type
_entity_poly.pdbx_seq_one_letter_code
_entity_poly.pdbx_strand_id
1 'polypeptide(L)' 'MKYSKDNNYQPYPLDQVCHIGYQLCYSVKFLHDNKLTHTDLKPENILFVDSDFDLVYNSKKVRM' A
#
# COMPACT_ATOMS: atom_id res chain seq x y z
N MET A 1 3.15 4.35 -7.28
CA MET A 1 4.24 3.84 -8.16
C MET A 1 5.65 3.97 -7.57
N LYS A 2 6.03 5.10 -6.95
CA LYS A 2 7.40 5.29 -6.41
C LYS A 2 7.80 4.22 -5.37
N TYR A 3 6.97 3.99 -4.36
CA TYR A 3 7.26 3.01 -3.30
C TYR A 3 7.40 1.57 -3.77
N SER A 4 6.50 1.07 -4.61
CA SER A 4 6.63 -0.31 -5.11
C SER A 4 7.86 -0.48 -6.01
N LYS A 5 8.28 0.57 -6.73
CA LYS A 5 9.54 0.55 -7.49
C LYS A 5 10.74 0.53 -6.56
N ASP A 6 10.76 1.39 -5.55
CA ASP A 6 11.86 1.49 -4.57
C ASP A 6 11.95 0.20 -3.71
N ASN A 7 10.83 -0.46 -3.44
CA ASN A 7 10.78 -1.77 -2.79
C ASN A 7 11.04 -2.95 -3.76
N ASN A 8 11.56 -2.72 -4.98
CA ASN A 8 11.80 -3.74 -6.00
C ASN A 8 10.60 -4.68 -6.26
N TYR A 9 9.39 -4.12 -6.20
CA TYR A 9 8.11 -4.82 -6.32
C TYR A 9 7.98 -6.04 -5.39
N GLN A 10 8.69 -6.04 -4.26
CA GLN A 10 8.52 -7.08 -3.25
C GLN A 10 7.10 -6.99 -2.67
N PRO A 11 6.45 -8.13 -2.43
CA PRO A 11 5.15 -8.15 -1.78
C PRO A 11 5.27 -7.59 -0.35
N TYR A 12 4.26 -6.82 0.05
CA TYR A 12 4.16 -6.35 1.42
C TYR A 12 3.81 -7.52 2.36
N PRO A 13 4.30 -7.52 3.61
CA PRO A 13 3.83 -8.42 4.66
C PRO A 13 2.31 -8.36 4.82
N LEU A 14 1.70 -9.48 5.21
CA LEU A 14 0.24 -9.60 5.34
C LEU A 14 -0.36 -8.51 6.24
N ASP A 15 0.29 -8.20 7.36
CA ASP A 15 -0.14 -7.17 8.30
C ASP A 15 -0.26 -5.78 7.63
N GLN A 16 0.74 -5.41 6.83
CA GLN A 16 0.71 -4.15 6.06
C GLN A 16 -0.39 -4.16 5.00
N VAL A 17 -0.59 -5.29 4.30
CA VAL A 17 -1.68 -5.42 3.32
C VAL A 17 -3.04 -5.25 3.99
N CYS A 18 -3.24 -5.85 5.18
CA CYS A 18 -4.46 -5.67 5.96
C CYS A 18 -4.67 -4.22 6.38
N HIS A 19 -3.62 -3.54 6.84
CA HIS A 19 -3.70 -2.14 7.25
C HIS A 19 -4.06 -1.21 6.07
N ILE A 20 -3.37 -1.37 4.94
CA ILE A 20 -3.64 -0.63 3.70
C ILE A 20 -5.07 -0.89 3.22
N GLY A 21 -5.48 -2.16 3.20
CA GLY A 21 -6.83 -2.56 2.79
C GLY A 21 -7.92 -1.95 3.66
N TYR A 22 -7.71 -1.92 4.99
CA TYR A 22 -8.64 -1.30 5.93
C TYR A 22 -8.82 0.20 5.65
N GLN A 23 -7.71 0.93 5.52
CA GLN A 23 -7.74 2.38 5.26
C GLN A 23 -8.41 2.69 3.91
N LEU A 24 -8.15 1.88 2.89
CA LEU A 24 -8.78 2.04 1.57
C LEU A 24 -10.29 1.78 1.62
N CYS A 25 -10.72 0.70 2.28
CA CYS A 25 -12.14 0.41 2.45
C CYS A 25 -12.86 1.51 3.24
N TYR A 26 -12.21 2.05 4.27
CA TYR A 26 -12.74 3.13 5.08
C TYR A 26 -12.91 4.43 4.26
N SER A 27 -11.91 4.82 3.47
CA SER A 27 -11.99 6.02 2.63
C SER A 27 -13.04 5.91 1.52
N VAL A 28 -13.13 4.74 0.88
CA VAL A 28 -14.15 4.48 -0.16
C VAL A 28 -15.55 4.45 0.45
N LYS A 29 -15.72 3.84 1.64
CA LYS A 29 -16.98 3.89 2.37
C LYS A 29 -17.42 5.34 2.63
N PHE A 30 -16.50 6.20 3.08
CA PHE A 30 -16.80 7.60 3.29
C PHE A 30 -17.30 8.30 2.01
N LEU A 31 -16.68 8.04 0.86
CA LEU A 31 -17.17 8.57 -0.42
C LEU A 31 -18.59 8.06 -0.75
N HIS A 32 -18.83 6.77 -0.57
CA HIS A 32 -20.13 6.15 -0.85
C HIS A 32 -21.24 6.66 0.08
N ASP A 33 -20.92 6.91 1.35
CA ASP A 33 -21.85 7.52 2.30
C ASP A 33 -22.27 8.94 1.82
N ASN A 34 -21.40 9.63 1.08
CA ASN A 34 -21.64 10.93 0.44
C ASN A 34 -22.14 10.85 -1.02
N LYS A 35 -22.57 9.66 -1.50
CA LYS A 35 -23.04 9.43 -2.88
C LYS A 35 -22.00 9.77 -3.96
N LEU A 36 -20.71 9.72 -3.61
CA LEU A 36 -19.61 9.91 -4.54
C LEU A 36 -18.98 8.57 -4.88
N THR A 37 -18.60 8.39 -6.15
CA THR A 37 -17.83 7.24 -6.64
C THR A 37 -16.47 7.74 -7.10
N HIS A 38 -15.38 7.14 -6.63
CA HIS A 38 -14.02 7.60 -6.99
C HIS A 38 -13.68 7.41 -8.48
N THR A 39 -14.19 6.34 -9.12
CA THR A 39 -14.01 5.94 -10.54
C THR A 39 -12.58 5.62 -11.02
N ASP A 40 -11.54 6.21 -10.41
CA ASP A 40 -10.13 6.01 -10.80
C ASP A 40 -9.27 5.45 -9.64
N LEU A 41 -9.76 4.40 -8.96
CA LEU A 41 -8.98 3.76 -7.88
C LEU A 41 -7.84 2.94 -8.48
N LYS A 42 -6.62 3.43 -8.29
CA LYS A 42 -5.39 2.80 -8.77
C LYS A 42 -4.22 3.13 -7.83
N PRO A 43 -3.15 2.32 -7.80
CA PRO A 43 -2.02 2.52 -6.89
C PRO A 43 -1.32 3.89 -7.02
N GLU A 44 -1.51 4.62 -8.11
CA GLU A 44 -1.01 5.97 -8.32
C GLU A 44 -1.76 7.02 -7.50
N ASN A 45 -3.03 6.77 -7.18
CA ASN A 45 -3.89 7.68 -6.44
C ASN A 45 -3.94 7.35 -4.93
N ILE A 46 -3.14 6.38 -4.47
CA ILE A 46 -3.00 6.00 -3.06
C ILE A 46 -1.61 6.40 -2.60
N LEU A 47 -1.53 7.38 -1.71
CA LEU A 47 -0.27 7.94 -1.21
C LEU A 47 -0.10 7.58 0.28
N PHE A 48 1.11 7.18 0.66
CA PHE A 48 1.48 7.09 2.06
C PHE A 48 1.68 8.48 2.64
N VAL A 49 1.26 8.66 3.90
CA VAL A 49 1.41 9.93 4.63
C VAL A 49 2.87 10.21 4.94
N ASP A 50 3.59 9.17 5.35
CA ASP A 50 5.02 9.19 5.60
C ASP A 50 5.74 8.24 4.62
N SER A 51 6.97 8.58 4.28
CA SER A 51 7.84 7.82 3.39
C SER A 51 8.83 6.93 4.12
N ASP A 52 8.81 6.94 5.46
CA ASP A 52 9.68 6.14 6.29
C ASP A 52 9.58 4.64 5.93
N PHE A 53 10.74 3.98 5.88
CA PHE A 53 10.86 2.59 5.49
C PHE A 53 11.73 1.81 6.46
N ASP A 54 11.34 0.57 6.71
CA ASP A 54 12.14 -0.38 7.50
C ASP A 54 13.01 -1.23 6.58
N LEU A 55 14.30 -1.31 6.89
CA LEU A 55 15.23 -2.23 6.23
C LEU A 55 15.06 -3.64 6.82
N VAL A 56 14.30 -4.49 6.15
CA VAL A 56 14.17 -5.90 6.53
C VAL A 56 15.25 -6.73 5.83
N TYR A 57 16.19 -7.30 6.60
CA TYR A 57 17.19 -8.22 6.06
C TYR A 57 16.55 -9.53 5.61
N ASN A 58 16.58 -9.79 4.30
CA ASN A 58 16.12 -11.05 3.74
C ASN A 58 17.26 -12.08 3.74
N SER A 59 17.35 -12.88 4.80
CA SER A 59 18.36 -13.95 4.97
C SER A 59 18.31 -15.03 3.89
N LYS A 60 17.21 -15.13 3.12
CA LYS A 60 17.08 -16.10 2.02
C LYS A 60 17.85 -15.69 0.77
N LYS A 61 18.28 -14.43 0.62
CA LYS A 61 19.08 -13.95 -0.52
C LYS A 61 20.58 -14.24 -0.41
N VAL A 62 21.10 -14.60 0.78
CA VAL A 62 22.54 -14.80 1.02
C VAL A 62 22.98 -16.27 0.79
N ARG A 63 22.06 -17.16 0.44
CA ARG A 63 22.37 -18.52 0.01
C ARG A 63 22.25 -18.63 -1.51
N MET A 64 23.23 -18.07 -2.23
CA MET A 64 23.62 -18.47 -3.58
C MET A 64 25.12 -18.58 -3.64
#